data_AF-A0A7Y2Z0Z7-F1
#
_entry.id   AF-A0A7Y2Z0Z7-F1
#
_cell.length_a   1.000
_cell.length_b   1.000
_cell.length_c   1.000
_cell.angle_alpha   90.00
_cell.angle_beta   90.00
_cell.angle_gamma   90.00
#
_symmetry.space_group_name_H-M   'P 1'
#
loop_
_entity.id
_entity.type
_entity.pdbx_description
1 polymer ?
#
loop_
_entity_poly.entity_id
_entity_poly.type
_entity_poly.pdbx_seq_one_letter_code
_entity_poly.pdbx_strand_id
1 'polypeptide(L)'
;MNANNTRTMFLTAAIFNWLVGLALAFKAEFLFALFRVTPAPTEPLFLQLFSWLVIVFGIGYFWVYRDPAANAPIIKLGIIGKLSVVVVSLACVLAGSVSWQMMILASADLLYVVLFWRALAPINAQSL
;
A
#
# COMPACT_ATOMS: atom_id res chain seq x y z
N MET A 1 9.99 -17.64 -3.63
CA MET A 1 11.02 -16.60 -3.38
C MET A 1 11.97 -17.14 -2.33
N ASN A 2 13.27 -16.87 -2.42
CA ASN A 2 14.18 -17.19 -1.32
C ASN A 2 14.00 -16.17 -0.17
N ALA A 3 14.49 -16.48 1.03
CA ALA A 3 14.25 -15.67 2.23
C ALA A 3 14.76 -14.23 2.10
N ASN A 4 15.93 -14.03 1.47
CA ASN A 4 16.50 -12.69 1.25
C ASN A 4 15.64 -11.85 0.32
N ASN A 5 15.13 -12.41 -0.78
CA ASN A 5 14.26 -11.68 -1.71
C ASN A 5 12.93 -11.29 -1.04
N THR A 6 12.37 -12.15 -0.18
CA THR A 6 11.16 -11.83 0.59
C THR A 6 11.38 -10.64 1.51
N ARG A 7 12.48 -10.63 2.26
CA ARG A 7 12.82 -9.51 3.15
C ARG A 7 12.99 -8.22 2.36
N THR A 8 13.83 -8.20 1.34
CA THR A 8 14.06 -6.99 0.53
C THR A 8 12.77 -6.45 -0.08
N MET A 9 11.86 -7.32 -0.54
CA MET A 9 10.55 -6.92 -1.06
C MET A 9 9.67 -6.23 -0.01
N PHE A 10 9.67 -6.66 1.26
CA PHE A 10 8.94 -5.96 2.31
C PHE A 10 9.59 -4.62 2.69
N LEU A 11 10.91 -4.51 2.56
CA LEU A 11 11.59 -3.23 2.72
C LEU A 11 11.19 -2.24 1.62
N THR A 12 11.12 -2.68 0.35
CA THR A 12 10.65 -1.80 -0.73
C THR A 12 9.18 -1.40 -0.53
N ALA A 13 8.34 -2.32 -0.03
CA ALA A 13 6.95 -2.01 0.32
C ALA A 13 6.84 -0.95 1.43
N ALA A 14 7.69 -1.05 2.46
CA ALA A 14 7.76 -0.08 3.55
C ALA A 14 8.17 1.31 3.03
N ILE A 15 9.27 1.38 2.27
CA ILE A 15 9.76 2.63 1.68
C ILE A 15 8.72 3.25 0.76
N PHE A 16 8.09 2.46 -0.11
CA PHE A 16 7.03 2.94 -0.99
C PHE A 16 5.87 3.56 -0.21
N ASN A 17 5.39 2.88 0.85
CA ASN A 17 4.29 3.40 1.68
C ASN A 17 4.69 4.67 2.43
N TRP A 18 5.91 4.76 2.94
CA TRP A 18 6.38 6.00 3.57
C TRP A 18 6.52 7.15 2.58
N LEU A 19 7.07 6.91 1.38
CA LEU A 19 7.18 7.95 0.35
C LEU A 19 5.80 8.47 -0.05
N VAL A 20 4.84 7.57 -0.33
CA VAL A 20 3.47 7.96 -0.69
C VAL A 20 2.76 8.65 0.48
N GLY A 21 2.82 8.06 1.68
CA GLY A 21 2.15 8.59 2.88
C GLY A 21 2.69 9.96 3.30
N LEU A 22 4.02 10.16 3.29
CA LEU A 22 4.64 11.46 3.57
C LEU A 22 4.33 12.48 2.47
N ALA A 23 4.34 12.06 1.19
CA ALA A 23 3.94 12.94 0.10
C ALA A 23 2.48 13.37 0.23
N LEU A 24 1.55 12.47 0.58
CA LEU A 24 0.16 12.84 0.83
C LEU A 24 0.01 13.73 2.08
N ALA A 25 0.74 13.45 3.16
CA ALA A 25 0.65 14.24 4.39
C ALA A 25 1.14 15.69 4.22
N PHE A 26 2.19 15.93 3.44
CA PHE A 26 2.85 17.24 3.38
C PHE A 26 2.83 17.90 1.99
N LYS A 27 2.54 17.15 0.93
CA LYS A 27 2.64 17.56 -0.48
C LYS A 27 1.54 16.96 -1.37
N ALA A 28 0.34 16.73 -0.81
CA ALA A 28 -0.76 16.10 -1.55
C ALA A 28 -1.12 16.82 -2.85
N GLU A 29 -1.19 18.15 -2.83
CA GLU A 29 -1.49 18.95 -4.03
C GLU A 29 -0.51 18.67 -5.16
N PHE A 30 0.79 18.59 -4.85
CA PHE A 30 1.82 18.24 -5.82
C PHE A 30 1.60 16.82 -6.37
N LEU A 31 1.30 15.84 -5.51
CA LEU A 31 1.06 14.47 -5.92
C LEU A 31 -0.18 14.39 -6.85
N PHE A 32 -1.29 15.01 -6.46
CA PHE A 32 -2.51 15.02 -7.27
C PHE A 32 -2.32 15.77 -8.58
N ALA A 33 -1.58 16.88 -8.59
CA ALA A 33 -1.23 17.59 -9.82
C ALA A 33 -0.33 16.76 -10.75
N LEU A 34 0.70 16.10 -10.20
CA LEU A 34 1.64 15.27 -10.95
C LEU A 34 0.93 14.13 -11.69
N PHE A 35 -0.01 13.46 -11.02
CA PHE A 35 -0.82 12.40 -11.62
C PHE A 35 -2.09 12.92 -12.31
N ARG A 36 -2.35 14.23 -12.30
CA ARG A 36 -3.57 14.85 -12.85
C ARG A 36 -4.86 14.24 -12.30
N VAL A 37 -4.86 13.92 -11.00
CA VAL A 37 -6.03 13.40 -10.29
C VAL A 37 -7.07 14.51 -10.13
N THR A 38 -8.28 14.26 -10.61
CA THR A 38 -9.40 15.20 -10.55
C THR A 38 -10.71 14.50 -10.15
N PRO A 39 -11.57 15.11 -9.33
CA PRO A 39 -11.29 16.31 -8.53
C PRO A 39 -10.24 16.02 -7.44
N ALA A 40 -9.52 17.06 -7.02
CA ALA A 40 -8.62 16.93 -5.88
C ALA A 40 -9.44 16.79 -4.58
N PRO A 41 -9.03 15.94 -3.62
CA PRO A 41 -9.69 15.83 -2.33
C PRO A 41 -9.74 17.18 -1.60
N THR A 42 -10.92 17.57 -1.12
CA THR A 42 -11.14 18.85 -0.42
C THR A 42 -11.18 18.73 1.09
N GLU A 43 -11.32 17.51 1.62
CA GLU A 43 -11.45 17.25 3.07
C GLU A 43 -10.10 16.95 3.73
N PRO A 44 -9.46 17.94 4.39
CA PRO A 44 -8.08 17.81 4.85
C PRO A 44 -7.92 16.76 5.96
N LEU A 45 -8.91 16.60 6.84
CA LEU A 45 -8.85 15.63 7.94
C LEU A 45 -8.78 14.19 7.41
N PHE A 46 -9.66 13.83 6.47
CA PHE A 46 -9.67 12.49 5.88
C PHE A 46 -8.39 12.20 5.11
N LEU A 47 -7.87 13.19 4.37
CA LEU A 47 -6.60 13.07 3.67
C LEU A 47 -5.44 12.82 4.64
N GLN A 48 -5.38 13.55 5.76
CA GLN A 48 -4.35 13.35 6.79
C GLN A 48 -4.47 11.98 7.45
N LEU A 49 -5.67 11.58 7.88
CA LEU A 49 -5.89 10.26 8.49
C LEU A 49 -5.49 9.13 7.54
N PHE A 50 -5.86 9.23 6.26
CA PHE A 50 -5.44 8.27 5.24
C PHE A 50 -3.91 8.25 5.06
N SER A 51 -3.29 9.43 4.97
CA SER A 51 -1.83 9.56 4.82
C SER A 51 -1.06 8.88 5.96
N TRP A 52 -1.48 9.12 7.20
CA TRP A 52 -0.88 8.50 8.39
C TRP A 52 -1.16 7.00 8.46
N LEU A 53 -2.34 6.54 8.02
CA LEU A 53 -2.62 5.12 7.93
C LEU A 53 -1.68 4.42 6.94
N VAL A 54 -1.42 5.02 5.77
CA VAL A 54 -0.43 4.51 4.79
C VAL A 54 0.96 4.43 5.43
N ILE A 55 1.37 5.44 6.20
CA ILE A 55 2.65 5.43 6.93
C ILE A 55 2.72 4.27 7.93
N VAL A 56 1.64 4.03 8.68
CA VAL A 56 1.54 2.91 9.64
C VAL A 56 1.65 1.55 8.93
N PHE A 57 1.02 1.38 7.77
CA PHE A 57 1.25 0.18 6.94
C PHE A 57 2.72 0.01 6.56
N GLY A 58 3.42 1.12 6.23
CA GLY A 58 4.86 1.11 6.00
C GLY A 58 5.67 0.59 7.21
N ILE A 59 5.30 1.00 8.43
CA ILE A 59 5.90 0.47 9.67
C ILE A 59 5.64 -1.04 9.80
N GLY A 60 4.40 -1.48 9.54
CA GLY A 60 4.05 -2.90 9.55
C GLY A 60 4.90 -3.72 8.57
N TYR A 61 5.10 -3.23 7.34
CA TYR A 61 5.96 -3.91 6.35
C TYR A 61 7.43 -3.89 6.76
N PHE A 62 7.90 -2.86 7.45
CA PHE A 62 9.24 -2.84 8.01
C PHE A 62 9.42 -3.90 9.12
N TRP A 63 8.42 -4.13 9.96
CA TRP A 63 8.46 -5.24 10.93
C TRP A 63 8.49 -6.60 10.24
N VAL A 64 7.70 -6.79 9.18
CA VAL A 64 7.77 -7.99 8.35
C VAL A 64 9.15 -8.16 7.70
N TYR A 65 9.79 -7.09 7.25
CA TYR A 65 11.16 -7.14 6.74
C TYR A 65 12.15 -7.68 7.78
N ARG A 66 12.02 -7.25 9.05
CA ARG A 66 12.90 -7.69 10.15
C ARG A 66 12.68 -9.16 10.49
N ASP A 67 11.43 -9.58 10.61
CA ASP A 67 11.03 -10.96 10.90
C ASP A 67 9.71 -11.31 10.19
N PRO A 68 9.76 -11.93 8.99
CA PRO A 68 8.57 -12.28 8.25
C PRO A 68 7.68 -13.33 8.92
N ALA A 69 8.29 -14.24 9.68
CA ALA A 69 7.57 -15.35 10.30
C ALA A 69 6.74 -14.86 11.48
N ALA A 70 7.35 -14.10 12.38
CA ALA A 70 6.66 -13.51 13.54
C ALA A 70 5.55 -12.53 13.12
N ASN A 71 5.70 -11.88 11.97
CA ASN A 71 4.78 -10.84 11.48
C ASN A 71 3.88 -11.31 10.33
N ALA A 72 3.70 -12.62 10.13
CA ALA A 72 2.83 -13.17 9.09
C ALA A 72 1.38 -12.62 9.10
N PRO A 73 0.74 -12.33 10.26
CA PRO A 73 -0.58 -11.69 10.28
C PRO A 73 -0.60 -10.30 9.62
N ILE A 74 0.49 -9.53 9.70
CA ILE A 74 0.61 -8.22 9.06
C ILE A 74 0.64 -8.37 7.54
N ILE A 75 1.24 -9.44 7.01
CA ILE A 75 1.21 -9.74 5.57
C ILE A 75 -0.24 -9.94 5.10
N LYS A 76 -1.04 -10.72 5.85
CA LYS A 76 -2.46 -10.94 5.56
C LYS A 76 -3.24 -9.62 5.59
N LEU A 77 -3.02 -8.80 6.61
CA LEU A 77 -3.64 -7.48 6.72
C LEU A 77 -3.24 -6.57 5.54
N GLY A 78 -1.97 -6.61 5.14
CA GLY A 78 -1.45 -5.86 3.98
C GLY A 78 -2.11 -6.27 2.66
N ILE A 79 -2.34 -7.57 2.45
CA ILE A 79 -3.08 -8.08 1.29
C ILE A 79 -4.50 -7.50 1.26
N ILE A 80 -5.22 -7.59 2.38
CA ILE A 80 -6.59 -7.07 2.49
C ILE A 80 -6.61 -5.56 2.27
N GLY A 81 -5.75 -4.81 2.97
CA GLY A 81 -5.69 -3.35 2.87
C GLY A 81 -5.39 -2.87 1.46
N LYS A 82 -4.40 -3.47 0.79
CA LYS A 82 -4.03 -3.12 -0.59
C LYS A 82 -5.12 -3.48 -1.60
N LEU A 83 -5.74 -4.65 -1.46
CA LEU A 83 -6.90 -5.01 -2.30
C LEU A 83 -8.06 -4.02 -2.12
N SER A 84 -8.34 -3.61 -0.88
CA SER A 84 -9.37 -2.61 -0.59
C SER A 84 -9.05 -1.27 -1.29
N VAL A 85 -7.81 -0.80 -1.26
CA VAL A 85 -7.40 0.42 -1.98
C VAL A 85 -7.68 0.30 -3.48
N VAL A 86 -7.33 -0.83 -4.09
CA VAL A 86 -7.53 -1.07 -5.53
C VAL A 86 -9.02 -1.13 -5.88
N VAL A 87 -9.80 -1.90 -5.12
CA VAL A 87 -11.23 -2.09 -5.37
C VAL A 87 -11.99 -0.78 -5.19
N VAL A 88 -11.74 -0.05 -4.11
CA VAL A 88 -12.39 1.24 -3.84
C VAL A 88 -11.99 2.27 -4.90
N SER A 89 -10.71 2.36 -5.27
CA SER A 89 -10.25 3.27 -6.32
C SER A 89 -10.93 2.97 -7.66
N LEU A 90 -11.00 1.69 -8.05
CA LEU A 90 -11.67 1.27 -9.27
C LEU A 90 -13.16 1.60 -9.24
N ALA A 91 -13.85 1.33 -8.13
CA ALA A 91 -15.26 1.66 -7.97
C ALA A 91 -15.52 3.16 -8.10
N CYS A 92 -14.70 4.01 -7.48
CA CYS A 92 -14.81 5.46 -7.60
C CYS A 92 -14.54 5.97 -9.03
N VAL A 93 -13.60 5.35 -9.75
CA VAL A 93 -13.34 5.67 -11.17
C VAL A 93 -14.54 5.28 -12.04
N LEU A 94 -15.08 4.07 -11.86
CA LEU A 94 -16.24 3.60 -12.62
C LEU A 94 -17.51 4.42 -12.32
N ALA A 95 -17.64 4.94 -11.10
CA ALA A 95 -18.72 5.84 -10.71
C ALA A 95 -18.51 7.30 -11.20
N GLY A 96 -17.38 7.61 -11.85
CA GLY A 96 -17.04 8.97 -12.29
C GLY A 96 -16.74 9.94 -11.16
N SER A 97 -16.53 9.46 -9.93
CA SER A 97 -16.22 10.30 -8.76
C SER A 97 -14.78 10.79 -8.75
N VAL A 98 -13.88 10.08 -9.42
CA VAL A 98 -12.47 10.45 -9.58
C VAL A 98 -11.96 10.01 -10.95
N SER A 99 -10.99 10.74 -11.48
CA SER A 99 -10.32 10.46 -12.74
C SER A 99 -9.53 9.14 -12.70
N TRP A 100 -9.45 8.46 -13.85
CA TRP A 100 -8.80 7.15 -13.97
C TRP A 100 -7.33 7.12 -13.53
N GLN A 101 -6.63 8.26 -13.53
CA GLN A 101 -5.23 8.38 -13.11
C GLN A 101 -5.00 7.94 -11.65
N MET A 102 -6.05 7.93 -10.81
CA MET A 102 -5.98 7.35 -9.47
C MET A 102 -5.53 5.87 -9.50
N MET A 103 -5.83 5.16 -10.58
CA MET A 103 -5.43 3.76 -10.77
C MET A 103 -3.92 3.59 -10.98
N ILE A 104 -3.18 4.64 -11.34
CA ILE A 104 -1.71 4.56 -11.47
C ILE A 104 -1.10 4.24 -10.11
N LEU A 105 -1.52 4.96 -9.06
CA LEU A 105 -1.07 4.73 -7.69
C LEU A 105 -1.57 3.37 -7.17
N ALA A 106 -2.84 3.04 -7.39
CA ALA A 106 -3.41 1.77 -6.96
C ALA A 106 -2.77 0.54 -7.66
N SER A 107 -2.24 0.69 -8.88
CA SER A 107 -1.59 -0.41 -9.58
C SER A 107 -0.34 -0.94 -8.87
N ALA A 108 0.38 -0.08 -8.15
CA ALA A 108 1.51 -0.48 -7.32
C ALA A 108 1.07 -1.41 -6.17
N ASP A 109 -0.12 -1.18 -5.61
CA ASP A 109 -0.68 -2.03 -4.57
C ASP A 109 -1.08 -3.41 -5.09
N LEU A 110 -1.61 -3.52 -6.31
CA LEU A 110 -1.86 -4.81 -6.96
C LEU A 110 -0.58 -5.65 -7.08
N LEU A 111 0.52 -5.03 -7.50
CA LEU A 111 1.82 -5.71 -7.57
C LEU A 111 2.22 -6.25 -6.18
N TYR A 112 2.15 -5.42 -5.14
CA TYR A 112 2.48 -5.85 -3.79
C TYR A 112 1.54 -6.94 -3.25
N VAL A 113 0.24 -6.93 -3.60
CA VAL A 113 -0.70 -8.01 -3.23
C VAL A 113 -0.23 -9.35 -3.76
N VAL A 114 0.11 -9.43 -5.06
CA VAL A 114 0.60 -10.66 -5.68
C VAL A 114 1.89 -11.13 -5.01
N LEU A 115 2.80 -10.21 -4.73
CA LEU A 115 4.06 -10.52 -4.08
C LEU A 115 3.88 -10.98 -2.63
N PHE A 116 3.00 -10.34 -1.86
CA PHE A 116 2.69 -10.71 -0.48
C PHE A 116 2.04 -12.09 -0.40
N TRP A 117 1.11 -12.39 -1.31
CA TRP A 117 0.50 -13.71 -1.41
C TRP A 117 1.55 -14.81 -1.64
N ARG A 118 2.48 -14.57 -2.57
CA ARG A 118 3.59 -15.50 -2.85
C ARG A 118 4.56 -15.65 -1.68
N ALA A 119 4.75 -14.59 -0.88
CA ALA A 119 5.57 -14.62 0.32
C ALA A 119 4.92 -15.40 1.48
N LEU A 120 3.59 -15.46 1.56
CA LEU A 120 2.86 -16.09 2.66
C LEU A 120 2.93 -17.63 2.63
N ALA A 121 2.91 -18.24 1.44
CA ALA A 121 2.92 -19.69 1.26
C ALA A 121 4.09 -20.41 1.97
N PRO A 122 5.37 -20.00 1.80
CA PRO A 122 6.50 -20.63 2.51
C PRO A 122 6.53 -20.31 4.01
N ILE A 123 5.98 -19.18 4.46
CA ILE A 123 5.96 -18.78 5.87
C ILE A 123 5.02 -19.68 6.67
N ASN A 124 3.81 -19.93 6.15
CA ASN A 124 2.85 -20.81 6.82
C ASN A 124 3.32 -22.27 6.91
N ALA A 125 4.18 -22.71 5.98
CA ALA A 125 4.73 -24.06 5.99
C ALA A 125 5.83 -24.28 7.04
N GLN A 126 6.42 -23.19 7.59
CA GLN A 126 7.44 -23.25 8.65
C GLN A 126 6.86 -23.11 10.06
N SER A 127 5.59 -22.71 10.17
CA SER A 127 4.86 -22.55 11.43
C SER A 127 4.03 -23.77 11.84
N LEU A 128 4.09 -24.85 11.05
CA LEU A 128 3.51 -26.17 11.32
C LEU A 128 4.64 -27.15 11.69
#